data_AF-A0A165RMS7-F1
#
_entry.id   AF-A0A165RMS7-F1
#
_cell.length_a   1.000
_cell.length_b   1.000
_cell.length_c   1.000
_cell.angle_alpha   90.00
_cell.angle_beta   90.00
_cell.angle_gamma   90.00
#
_symmetry.space_group_name_H-M   'P 1'
#
loop_
_entity.id
_entity.type
_entity.pdbx_description
1 polymer ?
#
loop_
_entity_poly.entity_id
_entity_poly.type
_entity_poly.pdbx_seq_one_letter_code
_entity_poly.pdbx_strand_id
1 'polypeptide(L)'
;MLARSVTRLLTIAALRGSVLPESNLFDSQFIPADRPFRGEQKEPFAIIYTEKSVRPLSRKMELDLVIDIAAGIKSVSAVRETEDGPIIAYDIEAPPSDGAAELACDMVEDDIAAALTNIENSMSDAWREFCELRGPIQTLCGSDGRGVPRATRRLLFPLKVPVGPQRGTKLTGSWDAAVGALEAFDMPWMRTVGELIRTRFEYGEAKPWVHPVELAGLSQPEVRLLHMPHSDGFVRTNEPPESD
;
A
#
# COMPACT_ATOMS: atom_id res chain seq x y z
N MET A 1 4.52 -12.53 -2.71
CA MET A 1 3.29 -13.26 -2.32
C MET A 1 2.15 -12.27 -2.17
N LEU A 2 0.93 -12.63 -2.59
CA LEU A 2 -0.23 -11.71 -2.57
C LEU A 2 -0.62 -11.27 -1.15
N ALA A 3 -0.27 -12.05 -0.11
CA ALA A 3 -0.49 -11.66 1.29
C ALA A 3 0.13 -10.29 1.62
N ARG A 4 1.30 -9.98 1.03
CA ARG A 4 1.95 -8.67 1.21
C ARG A 4 1.09 -7.54 0.66
N SER A 5 0.47 -7.73 -0.51
CA SER A 5 -0.40 -6.74 -1.11
C SER A 5 -1.69 -6.60 -0.31
N VAL A 6 -2.35 -7.72 0.03
CA VAL A 6 -3.58 -7.70 0.85
C VAL A 6 -3.35 -6.97 2.17
N THR A 7 -2.28 -7.27 2.90
CA THR A 7 -1.95 -6.58 4.14
C THR A 7 -1.85 -5.07 3.94
N ARG A 8 -1.12 -4.59 2.94
CA ARG A 8 -0.97 -3.15 2.69
C ARG A 8 -2.28 -2.48 2.28
N LEU A 9 -3.07 -3.14 1.43
CA LEU A 9 -4.33 -2.59 0.95
C LEU A 9 -5.39 -2.52 2.05
N LEU A 10 -5.49 -3.56 2.89
CA LEU A 10 -6.33 -3.52 4.07
C LEU A 10 -5.88 -2.41 5.04
N THR A 11 -4.57 -2.22 5.22
CA THR A 11 -4.04 -1.10 6.02
C THR A 11 -4.48 0.23 5.44
N ILE A 12 -4.26 0.49 4.14
CA ILE A 12 -4.66 1.76 3.51
C ILE A 12 -6.17 1.98 3.64
N ALA A 13 -6.97 0.95 3.39
CA ALA A 13 -8.43 1.04 3.49
C ALA A 13 -8.90 1.33 4.93
N ALA A 14 -8.24 0.76 5.94
CA ALA A 14 -8.56 1.01 7.35
C ALA A 14 -8.19 2.44 7.80
N LEU A 15 -7.12 3.02 7.23
CA LEU A 15 -6.62 4.36 7.57
C LEU A 15 -7.27 5.49 6.76
N ARG A 16 -7.88 5.16 5.61
CA ARG A 16 -8.45 6.16 4.70
C ARG A 16 -9.64 6.87 5.33
N GLY A 17 -9.56 8.20 5.37
CA GLY A 17 -10.62 9.07 5.86
C GLY A 17 -10.80 9.07 7.38
N SER A 18 -10.26 8.07 8.08
CA SER A 18 -10.21 7.97 9.54
C SER A 18 -8.95 8.61 10.12
N VAL A 19 -7.81 8.48 9.43
CA VAL A 19 -6.51 9.02 9.85
C VAL A 19 -6.03 10.10 8.89
N LEU A 20 -5.93 9.76 7.60
CA LEU A 20 -5.46 10.68 6.57
C LEU A 20 -6.41 10.66 5.36
N PRO A 21 -6.49 11.77 4.60
CA PRO A 21 -7.10 11.77 3.28
C PRO A 21 -6.41 10.75 2.37
N GLU A 22 -7.17 10.20 1.42
CA GLU A 22 -6.65 9.25 0.42
C GLU A 22 -5.39 9.76 -0.31
N SER A 23 -5.37 11.04 -0.67
CA SER A 23 -4.23 11.68 -1.35
C SER A 23 -2.91 11.65 -0.57
N ASN A 24 -2.98 11.28 0.72
CA ASN A 24 -1.87 11.30 1.66
C ASN A 24 -1.48 9.89 2.12
N LEU A 25 -2.07 8.84 1.55
CA LEU A 25 -1.76 7.44 1.83
C LEU A 25 -1.17 6.77 0.59
N PHE A 26 0.07 6.29 0.68
CA PHE A 26 0.81 5.76 -0.46
C PHE A 26 1.08 4.25 -0.32
N ASP A 27 0.66 3.44 -1.30
CA ASP A 27 1.04 2.01 -1.38
C ASP A 27 2.40 1.86 -2.06
N SER A 28 3.45 1.57 -1.29
CA SER A 28 4.79 1.23 -1.81
C SER A 28 5.40 2.25 -2.78
N GLN A 29 4.88 3.48 -2.80
CA GLN A 29 5.45 4.59 -3.54
C GLN A 29 6.52 5.21 -2.68
N PHE A 30 7.75 4.73 -2.84
CA PHE A 30 8.91 5.31 -2.17
C PHE A 30 9.21 6.68 -2.79
N ILE A 31 8.76 7.73 -2.12
CA ILE A 31 9.16 9.10 -2.43
C ILE A 31 10.48 9.33 -1.67
N PRO A 32 11.58 9.67 -2.35
CA PRO A 32 12.79 10.07 -1.64
C PRO A 32 12.46 11.27 -0.75
N ALA A 33 12.79 11.18 0.55
CA ALA A 33 12.51 12.27 1.51
C ALA A 33 13.19 13.58 1.13
N ASP A 34 14.18 13.51 0.24
CA ASP A 34 14.94 14.63 -0.32
C ASP A 34 14.38 15.13 -1.67
N ARG A 35 13.27 14.58 -2.17
CA ARG A 35 12.60 15.08 -3.36
C ARG A 35 11.39 15.94 -3.02
N PRO A 36 11.13 16.97 -3.83
CA PRO A 36 9.88 17.71 -3.79
C PRO A 36 8.67 16.81 -3.92
N PHE A 37 7.71 16.97 -3.02
CA PHE A 37 6.34 16.54 -3.31
C PHE A 37 5.86 17.29 -4.55
N ARG A 38 5.33 16.56 -5.53
CA ARG A 38 4.80 17.17 -6.75
C ARG A 38 3.37 17.66 -6.47
N GLY A 39 3.11 18.97 -6.60
CA GLY A 39 1.74 19.53 -6.62
C GLY A 39 1.15 19.90 -5.24
N GLU A 40 -0.16 19.76 -5.09
CA GLU A 40 -0.96 20.15 -3.91
C GLU A 40 -0.85 19.19 -2.70
N GLN A 41 0.17 18.33 -2.67
CA GLN A 41 0.32 17.31 -1.65
C GLN A 41 0.47 17.96 -0.27
N LYS A 42 -0.49 17.71 0.62
CA LYS A 42 -0.53 18.29 1.97
C LYS A 42 0.14 17.34 2.95
N GLU A 43 0.78 17.89 3.95
CA GLU A 43 1.31 17.13 5.08
C GLU A 43 0.28 17.08 6.22
N PRO A 44 0.30 16.05 7.08
CA PRO A 44 1.18 14.87 7.06
C PRO A 44 0.76 13.82 6.02
N PHE A 45 1.67 12.92 5.66
CA PHE A 45 1.37 11.77 4.80
C PHE A 45 2.03 10.49 5.33
N ALA A 46 1.55 9.34 4.86
CA ALA A 46 2.08 8.03 5.21
C ALA A 46 2.35 7.15 3.99
N ILE A 47 3.49 6.45 4.01
CA ILE A 47 3.88 5.44 3.00
C ILE A 47 3.79 4.06 3.65
N ILE A 48 2.96 3.20 3.06
CA ILE A 48 2.69 1.86 3.56
C ILE A 48 3.40 0.86 2.64
N TYR A 49 4.30 0.06 3.20
CA TYR A 49 5.05 -0.95 2.45
C TYR A 49 5.37 -2.16 3.33
N THR A 50 6.10 -3.11 2.77
CA THR A 50 6.53 -4.31 3.51
C THR A 50 8.02 -4.50 3.31
N GLU A 51 8.77 -4.81 4.35
CA GLU A 51 10.23 -5.02 4.27
C GLU A 51 10.53 -6.53 4.24
N LYS A 52 10.50 -7.18 5.40
CA LYS A 52 10.82 -8.59 5.57
C LYS A 52 9.60 -9.47 5.35
N SER A 53 9.81 -10.63 4.71
CA SER A 53 8.83 -11.73 4.76
C SER A 53 9.53 -13.07 4.88
N VAL A 54 9.11 -13.89 5.85
CA VAL A 54 9.62 -15.25 6.07
C VAL A 54 8.48 -16.24 5.86
N ARG A 55 8.70 -17.19 4.95
CA ARG A 55 7.68 -18.18 4.54
C ARG A 55 8.01 -19.57 5.08
N PRO A 56 7.38 -20.02 6.16
CA PRO A 56 7.38 -21.43 6.52
C PRO A 56 6.42 -22.22 5.60
N LEU A 57 6.66 -23.52 5.45
CA LEU A 57 5.85 -24.40 4.58
C LEU A 57 4.47 -24.74 5.18
N SER A 58 4.31 -24.69 6.50
CA SER A 58 3.12 -25.20 7.20
C SER A 58 2.56 -24.27 8.27
N ARG A 59 3.05 -23.03 8.36
CA ARG A 59 2.63 -22.04 9.37
C ARG A 59 2.29 -20.71 8.69
N LYS A 60 1.69 -19.78 9.45
CA LYS A 60 1.51 -18.39 9.02
C LYS A 60 2.86 -17.80 8.56
N MET A 61 2.81 -16.95 7.53
CA MET A 61 3.96 -16.20 7.03
C MET A 61 4.27 -15.08 8.01
N GLU A 62 5.54 -14.89 8.35
CA GLU A 62 5.96 -13.69 9.08
C GLU A 62 6.16 -12.56 8.07
N LEU A 63 5.62 -11.39 8.36
CA LEU A 63 5.63 -10.21 7.51
C LEU A 63 5.91 -8.98 8.36
N ASP A 64 6.83 -8.13 7.91
CA ASP A 64 7.02 -6.82 8.51
C ASP A 64 6.31 -5.79 7.63
N LEU A 65 5.19 -5.28 8.14
CA LEU A 65 4.46 -4.13 7.57
C LEU A 65 5.11 -2.87 8.13
N VAL A 66 5.38 -1.91 7.26
CA VAL A 66 5.98 -0.63 7.62
C VAL A 66 5.06 0.50 7.20
N ILE A 67 4.88 1.46 8.11
CA ILE A 67 4.22 2.73 7.84
C ILE A 67 5.23 3.83 8.17
N ASP A 68 5.77 4.47 7.14
CA ASP A 68 6.62 5.65 7.29
C ASP A 68 5.72 6.90 7.22
N ILE A 69 5.66 7.66 8.32
CA ILE A 69 4.96 8.94 8.44
C ILE A 69 5.98 10.05 8.23
N ALA A 70 5.57 11.11 7.55
CA ALA A 70 6.35 12.33 7.42
C ALA A 70 5.48 13.57 7.59
N ALA A 71 6.02 14.54 8.34
CA ALA A 71 5.43 15.85 8.56
C ALA A 71 6.51 16.94 8.53
N GLY A 72 6.15 18.16 8.12
CA GLY A 72 7.05 19.30 8.15
C GLY A 72 8.19 19.26 7.12
N ILE A 73 8.13 18.38 6.12
CA ILE A 73 9.06 18.33 4.98
C ILE A 73 8.59 19.37 3.95
N LYS A 74 9.00 20.62 4.14
CA LYS A 74 8.80 21.64 3.11
C LYS A 74 9.80 21.46 1.99
N SER A 75 9.31 21.07 0.82
CA SER A 75 10.08 21.27 -0.40
C SER A 75 9.69 22.58 -1.07
N VAL A 76 10.67 23.45 -1.23
CA VAL A 76 10.55 24.62 -2.08
C VAL A 76 11.10 24.24 -3.45
N SER A 77 10.24 24.33 -4.47
CA SER A 77 10.68 24.30 -5.86
C SER A 77 10.83 25.74 -6.33
N ALA A 78 12.05 26.11 -6.72
CA ALA A 78 12.35 27.39 -7.34
C ALA A 78 12.75 27.15 -8.79
N VAL A 79 12.08 27.80 -9.74
CA VAL A 79 12.58 27.85 -11.12
C VAL A 79 13.77 28.80 -11.13
N ARG A 80 14.96 28.27 -11.39
CA ARG A 80 16.18 29.06 -11.62
C ARG A 80 16.37 29.19 -13.13
N GLU A 81 16.30 30.41 -13.63
CA GLU A 81 16.73 30.73 -14.99
C GLU A 81 18.24 30.48 -15.11
N THR A 82 18.65 29.68 -16.07
CA THR A 82 20.07 29.47 -16.43
C THR A 82 20.30 29.77 -17.90
N GLU A 83 21.56 29.91 -18.33
CA GLU A 83 21.91 30.19 -19.73
C GLU A 83 21.37 29.12 -20.70
N ASP A 84 21.18 27.89 -20.23
CA ASP A 84 20.64 26.76 -21.00
C ASP A 84 19.10 26.61 -20.87
N GLY A 85 18.43 27.56 -20.23
CA GLY A 85 16.98 27.58 -19.98
C GLY A 85 16.59 27.41 -18.51
N PRO A 86 15.28 27.37 -18.20
CA PRO A 86 14.79 27.24 -16.84
C PRO A 86 15.11 25.85 -16.27
N ILE A 87 15.84 25.81 -15.15
CA ILE A 87 16.06 24.60 -14.36
C ILE A 87 15.21 24.69 -13.10
N ILE A 88 14.46 23.63 -12.80
CA ILE A 88 13.78 23.55 -11.50
C ILE A 88 14.81 23.14 -10.45
N ALA A 89 15.19 24.08 -9.59
CA ALA A 89 15.99 23.82 -8.40
C ALA A 89 15.06 23.44 -7.25
N TYR A 90 15.45 22.41 -6.49
CA TYR A 90 14.71 21.95 -5.32
C TYR A 90 15.57 22.21 -4.09
N ASP A 91 15.09 23.08 -3.21
CA ASP A 91 15.65 23.27 -1.88
C ASP A 91 14.68 22.65 -0.86
N ILE A 92 15.20 21.75 -0.01
CA ILE A 92 14.47 21.23 1.14
C ILE A 92 14.73 22.21 2.27
N GLU A 93 13.72 23.00 2.63
CA GLU A 93 13.83 23.83 3.82
C GLU A 93 13.59 22.95 5.05
N ALA A 94 14.50 23.03 6.01
CA ALA A 94 14.21 22.47 7.32
C ALA A 94 12.96 23.17 7.89
N PRO A 95 12.04 22.45 8.54
CA PRO A 95 10.86 23.08 9.09
C PRO A 95 11.24 24.21 10.05
N PRO A 96 10.44 25.29 10.11
CA PRO A 96 10.70 26.43 10.99
C PRO A 96 10.60 26.09 12.49
N SER A 97 10.06 24.91 12.84
CA SER A 97 10.10 24.32 14.18
C SER A 97 9.88 22.80 14.08
N ASP A 98 10.86 22.02 14.52
CA ASP A 98 10.75 20.56 14.59
C ASP A 98 9.57 20.12 15.48
N GLY A 99 9.26 20.86 16.55
CA GLY A 99 8.27 20.45 17.55
C GLY A 99 6.83 20.33 17.03
N ALA A 100 6.40 21.17 16.08
CA ALA A 100 5.06 21.07 15.51
C ALA A 100 4.93 19.88 14.54
N ALA A 101 6.00 19.59 13.81
CA ALA A 101 6.04 18.44 12.90
C ALA A 101 6.15 17.12 13.68
N GLU A 102 6.93 17.09 14.77
CA GLU A 102 7.00 15.96 15.70
C GLU A 102 5.62 15.68 16.33
N LEU A 103 4.91 16.71 16.81
CA LEU A 103 3.55 16.55 17.33
C LEU A 103 2.58 16.00 16.27
N ALA A 104 2.68 16.47 15.02
CA ALA A 104 1.86 15.94 13.94
C ALA A 104 2.13 14.45 13.68
N CYS A 105 3.40 14.02 13.74
CA CYS A 105 3.74 12.61 13.67
C CYS A 105 3.15 11.81 14.84
N ASP A 106 3.26 12.30 16.07
CA ASP A 106 2.75 11.61 17.26
C ASP A 106 1.22 11.47 17.20
N MET A 107 0.50 12.50 16.71
CA MET A 107 -0.96 12.44 16.51
C MET A 107 -1.35 11.41 15.44
N VAL A 108 -0.67 11.41 14.30
CA VAL A 108 -0.93 10.43 13.23
C VAL A 108 -0.63 9.00 13.70
N GLU A 109 0.42 8.81 14.50
CA GLU A 109 0.74 7.51 15.09
C GLU A 109 -0.37 7.01 16.02
N ASP A 110 -0.89 7.87 16.90
CA ASP A 110 -2.02 7.54 17.79
C ASP A 110 -3.29 7.22 16.99
N ASP A 111 -3.60 8.04 15.98
CA ASP A 111 -4.75 7.83 15.09
C ASP A 111 -4.63 6.53 14.29
N ILE A 112 -3.43 6.14 13.83
CA ILE A 112 -3.17 4.84 13.19
C ILE A 112 -3.48 3.70 14.16
N ALA A 113 -2.99 3.79 15.40
CA ALA A 113 -3.23 2.77 16.41
C ALA A 113 -4.73 2.64 16.73
N ALA A 114 -5.44 3.76 16.85
CA ALA A 114 -6.89 3.80 17.05
C ALA A 114 -7.65 3.23 15.84
N ALA A 115 -7.28 3.60 14.62
CA ALA A 115 -7.95 3.16 13.41
C ALA A 115 -7.82 1.64 13.20
N LEU A 116 -6.63 1.07 13.40
CA LEU A 116 -6.42 -0.38 13.23
C LEU A 116 -7.09 -1.22 14.32
N THR A 117 -7.33 -0.63 15.50
CA THR A 117 -8.03 -1.29 16.62
C THR A 117 -9.53 -1.03 16.67
N ASN A 118 -10.05 -0.15 15.81
CA ASN A 118 -11.48 0.18 15.75
C ASN A 118 -12.34 -1.03 15.33
N ILE A 119 -13.25 -1.46 16.19
CA ILE A 119 -14.16 -2.60 15.98
C ILE A 119 -15.42 -2.26 15.19
N GLU A 120 -15.68 -0.97 14.95
CA GLU A 120 -16.83 -0.51 14.16
C GLU A 120 -16.47 -0.30 12.69
N ASN A 121 -15.18 -0.31 12.36
CA ASN A 121 -14.69 -0.20 10.98
C ASN A 121 -14.48 -1.60 10.38
N SER A 122 -15.32 -1.97 9.42
CA SER A 122 -15.25 -3.27 8.73
C SER A 122 -13.90 -3.54 8.05
N MET A 123 -13.19 -2.50 7.59
CA MET A 123 -11.85 -2.66 7.02
C MET A 123 -10.81 -2.95 8.10
N SER A 124 -10.94 -2.33 9.27
CA SER A 124 -10.10 -2.62 10.43
C SER A 124 -10.37 -4.04 10.97
N ASP A 125 -11.63 -4.49 10.95
CA ASP A 125 -12.00 -5.87 11.28
C ASP A 125 -11.34 -6.87 10.33
N ALA A 126 -11.47 -6.66 9.01
CA ALA A 126 -10.84 -7.50 8.01
C ALA A 126 -9.31 -7.49 8.13
N TRP A 127 -8.72 -6.34 8.45
CA TRP A 127 -7.29 -6.22 8.73
C TRP A 127 -6.86 -7.06 9.93
N ARG A 128 -7.59 -6.99 11.05
CA ARG A 128 -7.28 -7.77 12.28
C ARG A 128 -7.53 -9.26 12.12
N GLU A 129 -8.50 -9.67 11.30
CA GLU A 129 -8.71 -11.09 10.97
C GLU A 129 -7.55 -11.64 10.13
N PHE A 130 -7.03 -10.83 9.19
CA PHE A 130 -5.94 -11.22 8.31
C PHE A 130 -4.55 -11.12 8.95
N CYS A 131 -4.35 -10.15 9.85
CA CYS A 131 -3.05 -9.77 10.41
C CYS A 131 -3.00 -10.02 11.92
N GLU A 132 -2.08 -10.88 12.37
CA GLU A 132 -1.82 -11.14 13.79
C GLU A 132 -0.47 -10.53 14.18
N LEU A 133 -0.42 -9.70 15.24
CA LEU A 133 0.85 -9.18 15.75
C LEU A 133 1.71 -10.31 16.32
N ARG A 134 2.97 -10.41 15.87
CA ARG A 134 3.95 -11.38 16.39
C ARG A 134 4.83 -10.81 17.51
N GLY A 135 4.63 -9.54 17.86
CA GLY A 135 5.42 -8.81 18.85
C GLY A 135 4.94 -7.36 18.99
N PRO A 136 5.64 -6.53 19.79
CA PRO A 136 5.30 -5.12 19.95
C PRO A 136 5.53 -4.36 18.63
N ILE A 137 4.69 -3.36 18.40
CA ILE A 137 4.92 -2.36 17.34
C ILE A 137 6.13 -1.53 17.75
N GLN A 138 7.05 -1.30 16.81
CA GLN A 138 8.24 -0.48 17.06
C GLN A 138 8.10 0.86 16.34
N THR A 139 8.38 1.94 17.06
CA THR A 139 8.43 3.28 16.51
C THR A 139 9.88 3.75 16.48
N LEU A 140 10.33 4.19 15.32
CA LEU A 140 11.68 4.71 15.10
C LEU A 140 11.60 6.13 14.51
N CYS A 141 12.47 7.02 14.95
CA CYS A 141 12.64 8.32 14.31
C CYS A 141 13.46 8.15 13.02
N GLY A 142 13.06 8.83 11.96
CA GLY A 142 13.82 8.82 10.71
C GLY A 142 14.86 9.95 10.63
N SER A 143 15.78 9.79 9.68
CA SER A 143 16.76 10.81 9.31
C SER A 143 16.84 10.92 7.79
N ASP A 144 17.26 12.08 7.29
CA ASP A 144 17.49 12.28 5.86
C ASP A 144 18.76 11.55 5.38
N GLY A 145 19.01 11.54 4.06
CA GLY A 145 20.19 10.87 3.48
C GLY A 145 21.55 11.40 3.96
N ARG A 146 21.58 12.52 4.69
CA ARG A 146 22.78 13.10 5.32
C ARG A 146 22.87 12.74 6.81
N GLY A 147 21.94 11.96 7.34
CA GLY A 147 21.86 11.58 8.76
C GLY A 147 21.26 12.66 9.65
N VAL A 148 20.65 13.70 9.09
CA VAL A 148 19.99 14.75 9.89
C VAL A 148 18.62 14.23 10.34
N PRO A 149 18.31 14.24 11.66
CA PRO A 149 16.99 13.89 12.14
C PRO A 149 15.90 14.73 11.47
N ARG A 150 14.79 14.10 11.11
CA ARG A 150 13.61 14.75 10.57
C ARG A 150 12.38 14.31 11.35
N ALA A 151 11.32 15.12 11.30
CA ALA A 151 10.00 14.74 11.77
C ALA A 151 9.39 13.67 10.85
N THR A 152 9.99 12.49 10.92
CA THR A 152 9.55 11.28 10.26
C THR A 152 9.53 10.17 11.30
N ARG A 153 8.51 9.33 11.22
CA ARG A 153 8.32 8.17 12.07
C ARG A 153 8.22 6.94 11.22
N ARG A 154 8.90 5.89 11.62
CA ARG A 154 8.75 4.56 11.07
C ARG A 154 8.04 3.70 12.09
N LEU A 155 6.82 3.27 11.75
CA LEU A 155 6.08 2.26 12.50
C LEU A 155 6.33 0.90 11.87
N LEU A 156 6.96 0.00 12.62
CA LEU A 156 7.20 -1.37 12.21
C LEU A 156 6.19 -2.27 12.92
N PHE A 157 5.31 -2.88 12.14
CA PHE A 157 4.33 -3.86 12.56
C PHE A 157 4.87 -5.26 12.26
N PRO A 158 5.38 -5.99 13.27
CA PRO A 158 5.78 -7.37 13.08
C PRO A 158 4.50 -8.23 13.06
N LEU A 159 4.19 -8.83 11.90
CA LEU A 159 2.94 -9.56 11.67
C LEU A 159 3.17 -11.05 11.36
N LYS A 160 2.14 -11.84 11.64
CA LYS A 160 1.85 -13.16 11.08
C LYS A 160 0.61 -13.04 10.21
N VAL A 161 0.70 -13.49 8.96
CA VAL A 161 -0.40 -13.46 8.00
C VAL A 161 -0.62 -14.86 7.40
N PRO A 162 -1.84 -15.22 6.97
CA PRO A 162 -2.10 -16.52 6.39
C PRO A 162 -1.25 -16.76 5.14
N VAL A 163 -0.79 -18.00 4.95
CA VAL A 163 -0.19 -18.41 3.69
C VAL A 163 -1.27 -18.37 2.62
N GLY A 164 -0.90 -17.98 1.39
CA GLY A 164 -1.84 -17.98 0.26
C GLY A 164 -2.45 -19.36 0.04
N PRO A 165 -3.77 -19.45 -0.23
CA PRO A 165 -4.43 -20.72 -0.47
C PRO A 165 -3.87 -21.42 -1.71
N GLN A 166 -4.16 -22.71 -1.82
CA GLN A 166 -3.85 -23.46 -3.03
C GLN A 166 -4.67 -22.90 -4.20
N ARG A 167 -4.05 -22.80 -5.37
CA ARG A 167 -4.78 -22.38 -6.58
C ARG A 167 -5.81 -23.43 -6.99
N GLY A 168 -6.88 -22.99 -7.63
CA GLY A 168 -8.04 -23.83 -7.98
C GLY A 168 -8.91 -24.17 -6.76
N THR A 169 -8.74 -23.47 -5.64
CA THR A 169 -9.55 -23.69 -4.44
C THR A 169 -10.30 -22.42 -4.08
N LYS A 170 -11.56 -22.59 -3.64
CA LYS A 170 -12.38 -21.48 -3.15
C LYS A 170 -11.68 -20.81 -1.96
N LEU A 171 -11.69 -19.48 -1.93
CA LEU A 171 -11.22 -18.74 -0.78
C LEU A 171 -12.06 -19.08 0.45
N THR A 172 -11.41 -19.18 1.61
CA THR A 172 -12.08 -19.44 2.89
C THR A 172 -11.39 -18.68 4.03
N GLY A 173 -12.12 -18.48 5.13
CA GLY A 173 -11.63 -17.80 6.34
C GLY A 173 -11.09 -16.40 6.05
N SER A 174 -10.02 -16.03 6.76
CA SER A 174 -9.38 -14.70 6.63
C SER A 174 -9.06 -14.25 5.19
N TRP A 175 -8.77 -15.17 4.26
CA TRP A 175 -8.54 -14.80 2.87
C TRP A 175 -9.83 -14.36 2.16
N ASP A 176 -10.93 -15.09 2.37
CA ASP A 176 -12.22 -14.73 1.77
C ASP A 176 -12.76 -13.43 2.36
N ALA A 177 -12.67 -13.27 3.68
CA ALA A 177 -13.04 -12.04 4.37
C ALA A 177 -12.23 -10.83 3.86
N ALA A 178 -10.90 -10.97 3.77
CA ALA A 178 -10.02 -9.91 3.28
C ALA A 178 -10.29 -9.54 1.81
N VAL A 179 -10.44 -10.53 0.93
CA VAL A 179 -10.69 -10.29 -0.49
C VAL A 179 -12.09 -9.71 -0.70
N GLY A 180 -13.10 -10.23 0.00
CA GLY A 180 -14.45 -9.67 -0.03
C GLY A 180 -14.49 -8.22 0.44
N ALA A 181 -13.72 -7.86 1.48
CA ALA A 181 -13.59 -6.48 1.93
C ALA A 181 -12.98 -5.57 0.86
N LEU A 182 -11.95 -6.02 0.14
CA LEU A 182 -11.36 -5.27 -0.98
C LEU A 182 -12.32 -5.12 -2.16
N GLU A 183 -13.06 -6.17 -2.51
CA GLU A 183 -14.07 -6.16 -3.58
C GLU A 183 -15.23 -5.19 -3.27
N ALA A 184 -15.67 -5.17 -2.02
CA ALA A 184 -16.73 -4.29 -1.53
C ALA A 184 -16.29 -2.84 -1.35
N PHE A 185 -14.98 -2.56 -1.37
CA PHE A 185 -14.47 -1.21 -1.14
C PHE A 185 -14.90 -0.26 -2.27
N ASP A 186 -15.09 1.01 -1.93
CA ASP A 186 -15.58 2.07 -2.81
C ASP A 186 -14.49 2.66 -3.73
N MET A 187 -13.27 2.10 -3.71
CA MET A 187 -12.20 2.43 -4.66
C MET A 187 -12.15 1.44 -5.82
N PRO A 188 -12.35 1.88 -7.08
CA PRO A 188 -12.37 0.99 -8.23
C PRO A 188 -11.12 0.12 -8.36
N TRP A 189 -9.94 0.69 -8.13
CA TRP A 189 -8.68 -0.04 -8.26
C TRP A 189 -8.48 -1.09 -7.16
N MET A 190 -8.92 -0.85 -5.92
CA MET A 190 -8.85 -1.86 -4.85
C MET A 190 -9.82 -3.00 -5.11
N ARG A 191 -11.02 -2.69 -5.59
CA ARG A 191 -11.98 -3.70 -6.05
C ARG A 191 -11.37 -4.59 -7.12
N THR A 192 -10.76 -3.99 -8.15
CA THR A 192 -10.06 -4.73 -9.21
C THR A 192 -8.94 -5.61 -8.64
N VAL A 193 -8.18 -5.14 -7.63
CA VAL A 193 -7.19 -6.00 -6.97
C VAL A 193 -7.85 -7.19 -6.28
N GLY A 194 -8.95 -6.97 -5.55
CA GLY A 194 -9.71 -8.03 -4.87
C GLY A 194 -10.18 -9.11 -5.86
N GLU A 195 -10.86 -8.68 -6.92
CA GLU A 195 -11.36 -9.54 -8.00
C GLU A 195 -10.21 -10.33 -8.67
N LEU A 196 -9.08 -9.68 -8.92
CA LEU A 196 -7.88 -10.31 -9.47
C LEU A 196 -7.31 -11.39 -8.55
N ILE A 197 -7.27 -11.11 -7.23
CA ILE A 197 -6.78 -12.07 -6.24
C ILE A 197 -7.72 -13.28 -6.17
N ARG A 198 -9.04 -13.06 -6.11
CA ARG A 198 -10.04 -14.13 -6.12
C ARG A 198 -9.89 -14.99 -7.37
N THR A 199 -9.89 -14.35 -8.54
CA THR A 199 -9.74 -15.02 -9.83
C THR A 199 -8.49 -15.88 -9.87
N ARG A 200 -7.37 -15.35 -9.37
CA ARG A 200 -6.09 -16.07 -9.38
C ARG A 200 -6.06 -17.28 -8.45
N PHE A 201 -6.76 -17.25 -7.33
CA PHE A 201 -6.79 -18.37 -6.38
C PHE A 201 -7.89 -19.38 -6.69
N GLU A 202 -9.08 -18.94 -7.09
CA GLU A 202 -10.22 -19.84 -7.30
C GLU A 202 -10.23 -20.46 -8.68
N TYR A 203 -9.83 -19.71 -9.72
CA TYR A 203 -9.96 -20.13 -11.12
C TYR A 203 -8.62 -20.23 -11.87
N GLY A 204 -7.54 -19.69 -11.30
CA GLY A 204 -6.24 -19.65 -11.96
C GLY A 204 -5.46 -20.95 -11.86
N GLU A 205 -5.10 -21.58 -12.99
CA GLU A 205 -4.06 -22.61 -12.99
C GLU A 205 -2.70 -22.04 -12.58
N ALA A 206 -1.83 -22.88 -12.01
CA ALA A 206 -0.45 -22.52 -11.67
C ALA A 206 0.42 -22.37 -12.93
N LYS A 207 0.18 -21.34 -13.75
CA LYS A 207 0.94 -21.17 -15.00
C LYS A 207 2.39 -20.73 -14.73
N PRO A 208 3.37 -21.29 -15.45
CA PRO A 208 4.77 -20.91 -15.37
C PRO A 208 4.96 -19.53 -16.05
N TRP A 209 4.73 -18.46 -15.28
CA TRP A 209 5.20 -17.09 -15.49
C TRP A 209 5.16 -16.51 -16.94
N VAL A 210 4.03 -15.86 -17.28
CA VAL A 210 3.90 -14.77 -18.28
C VAL A 210 4.20 -15.10 -19.75
N HIS A 211 3.14 -15.38 -20.53
CA HIS A 211 3.09 -15.04 -21.97
C HIS A 211 2.13 -13.85 -22.15
N PRO A 212 2.49 -12.80 -22.90
CA PRO A 212 2.45 -11.46 -22.30
C PRO A 212 1.07 -10.79 -22.22
N VAL A 213 0.11 -11.11 -23.10
CA VAL A 213 -1.20 -10.42 -23.11
C VAL A 213 -2.38 -11.35 -23.43
N GLU A 214 -2.15 -12.53 -24.04
CA GLU A 214 -3.23 -13.30 -24.69
C GLU A 214 -3.75 -14.56 -23.95
N LEU A 215 -3.15 -15.03 -22.85
CA LEU A 215 -3.45 -16.37 -22.29
C LEU A 215 -4.16 -16.42 -20.91
N ALA A 216 -4.52 -15.28 -20.31
CA ALA A 216 -4.78 -15.21 -18.85
C ALA A 216 -6.13 -14.66 -18.39
N GLY A 217 -7.06 -14.30 -19.26
CA GLY A 217 -8.41 -13.87 -18.84
C GLY A 217 -8.45 -12.59 -18.00
N LEU A 218 -7.37 -11.78 -18.04
CA LEU A 218 -7.31 -10.48 -17.37
C LEU A 218 -8.03 -9.42 -18.21
N SER A 219 -8.83 -8.60 -17.55
CA SER A 219 -9.47 -7.40 -18.06
C SER A 219 -8.46 -6.27 -18.27
N GLN A 220 -8.85 -5.30 -19.10
CA GLN A 220 -8.02 -4.12 -19.38
C GLN A 220 -7.66 -3.29 -18.11
N PRO A 221 -8.57 -3.09 -17.13
CA PRO A 221 -8.22 -2.47 -15.86
C PRO A 221 -7.10 -3.21 -15.09
N GLU A 222 -7.14 -4.55 -15.04
CA GLU A 222 -6.13 -5.35 -14.33
C GLU A 222 -4.74 -5.24 -14.96
N VAL A 223 -4.69 -5.25 -16.29
CA VAL A 223 -3.44 -5.09 -17.06
C VAL A 223 -2.81 -3.72 -16.81
N ARG A 224 -3.63 -2.65 -16.77
CA ARG A 224 -3.19 -1.28 -16.48
C ARG A 224 -2.68 -1.14 -15.04
N LEU A 225 -3.42 -1.69 -14.08
CA LEU A 225 -3.06 -1.68 -12.65
C LEU A 225 -1.70 -2.33 -12.40
N LEU A 226 -1.38 -3.41 -13.12
CA LEU A 226 -0.12 -4.15 -12.97
C LEU A 226 1.05 -3.55 -13.78
N HIS A 227 0.83 -2.44 -14.50
CA HIS A 227 1.81 -1.83 -15.43
C HIS A 227 2.40 -2.84 -16.44
N MET A 228 1.60 -3.79 -16.90
CA MET A 228 2.05 -4.79 -17.89
C MET A 228 2.08 -4.17 -19.30
N PRO A 229 3.04 -4.57 -20.17
CA PRO A 229 3.04 -4.15 -21.57
C PRO A 229 1.76 -4.64 -22.26
N HIS A 230 1.02 -3.75 -22.91
CA HIS A 230 -0.20 -4.07 -23.65
C HIS A 230 -0.40 -3.14 -24.84
N SER A 231 -1.12 -3.60 -25.87
CA SER A 231 -1.56 -2.76 -26.97
C SER A 231 -2.80 -1.96 -26.59
N ASP A 232 -2.88 -0.71 -27.03
CA ASP A 232 -4.10 0.10 -26.88
C ASP A 232 -5.29 -0.59 -27.57
N GLY A 233 -6.39 -0.79 -26.83
CA GLY A 233 -7.65 -1.31 -27.38
C GLY A 233 -7.81 -2.84 -27.46
N PHE A 234 -7.01 -3.64 -26.74
CA PHE A 234 -7.25 -5.10 -26.69
C PHE A 234 -8.60 -5.45 -26.03
N VAL A 235 -9.37 -6.33 -26.68
CA VAL A 235 -10.66 -6.86 -26.23
C VAL A 235 -10.48 -8.32 -25.80
N ARG A 236 -11.14 -8.72 -24.70
CA ARG A 236 -11.14 -10.09 -24.19
C ARG A 236 -11.54 -11.06 -25.31
N THR A 237 -10.69 -12.04 -25.63
CA THR A 237 -10.94 -12.96 -26.75
C THR A 237 -12.05 -13.96 -26.49
N ASN A 238 -12.40 -14.24 -25.23
CA ASN A 238 -13.53 -15.10 -24.86
C ASN A 238 -14.21 -14.56 -23.59
N GLU A 239 -15.50 -14.22 -23.68
CA GLU A 239 -16.36 -14.11 -22.50
C GLU A 239 -16.38 -15.46 -21.77
N PRO A 240 -16.44 -15.50 -20.43
CA PRO A 240 -16.60 -16.75 -19.72
C PRO A 240 -17.93 -17.39 -20.14
N PRO A 241 -18.02 -18.72 -20.28
CA PRO A 241 -19.29 -19.36 -20.63
C PRO A 241 -20.35 -18.98 -19.60
N GLU A 242 -21.55 -18.65 -20.08
CA GLU A 242 -22.70 -18.45 -19.20
C GLU A 242 -22.88 -19.69 -18.33
N SER A 243 -22.99 -19.48 -17.02
CA SER A 243 -23.24 -20.55 -16.06
C SER A 243 -24.68 -21.03 -16.21
N ASP A 244 -24.84 -22.24 -16.76
CA ASP A 244 -26.07 -23.04 -16.66
C ASP A 244 -26.37 -23.46 -15.21
#